data_AF-A0A932NJL8-F1
#
_entry.id   AF-A0A932NJL8-F1
#
_cell.length_a   1.000
_cell.length_b   1.000
_cell.length_c   1.000
_cell.angle_alpha   90.00
_cell.angle_beta   90.00
_cell.angle_gamma   90.00
#
_symmetry.space_group_name_H-M   'P 1'
#
loop_
_entity.id
_entity.type
_entity.pdbx_description
1 polymer ?
#
loop_
_entity_poly.entity_id
_entity_poly.type
_entity_poly.pdbx_seq_one_letter_code
_entity_poly.pdbx_strand_id
1 'polypeptide(L)'
;MDVVKVNVQVDHVHLVLVIPPRVAVAQVVQFLKSQTGKQLKARFPVLRKVFYGREGIWSSGYCVSGIRLPERGILAYVTYQDQEDRVQLQLDLGRS
;
A
#
# COMPACT_ATOMS: atom_id res chain seq x y z
N MET A 1 13.84 -10.10 2.59
CA MET A 1 12.68 -9.21 2.65
C MET A 1 11.55 -10.09 2.21
N ASP A 2 10.52 -10.20 3.04
CA ASP A 2 9.45 -11.15 2.82
C ASP A 2 8.10 -10.43 2.87
N VAL A 3 7.20 -10.81 1.96
CA VAL A 3 5.83 -10.30 1.94
C VAL A 3 4.98 -11.26 2.75
N VAL A 4 4.46 -10.78 3.88
CA VAL A 4 3.63 -11.59 4.78
C VAL A 4 2.18 -11.54 4.32
N LYS A 5 1.69 -10.34 3.95
CA LYS A 5 0.31 -10.15 3.52
C LYS A 5 0.19 -8.93 2.61
N VAL A 6 -0.76 -9.02 1.68
CA VAL A 6 -1.19 -7.94 0.79
C VAL A 6 -2.70 -7.80 0.91
N ASN A 7 -3.18 -6.58 1.11
CA ASN A 7 -4.59 -6.24 1.02
C ASN A 7 -4.74 -5.10 0.01
N VAL A 8 -5.53 -5.31 -1.04
CA VAL A 8 -5.72 -4.35 -2.13
C VAL A 8 -7.10 -3.73 -1.96
N GLN A 9 -7.12 -2.41 -1.76
CA GLN A 9 -8.33 -1.61 -1.74
C GLN A 9 -8.54 -0.95 -3.10
N VAL A 10 -9.67 -0.25 -3.25
CA VAL A 10 -10.04 0.39 -4.53
C VAL A 10 -9.03 1.45 -4.96
N ASP A 11 -8.47 2.21 -4.01
CA ASP A 11 -7.59 3.37 -4.26
C ASP A 11 -6.21 3.26 -3.58
N HIS A 12 -5.98 2.26 -2.72
CA HIS A 12 -4.71 2.06 -2.03
C HIS A 12 -4.41 0.58 -1.73
N VAL A 13 -3.21 0.29 -1.21
CA VAL A 13 -2.74 -1.07 -0.89
C VAL A 13 -2.07 -1.09 0.47
N HIS A 14 -2.44 -2.04 1.33
CA HIS A 14 -1.71 -2.34 2.57
C HIS A 14 -0.79 -3.52 2.36
N LEU A 15 0.45 -3.38 2.82
CA LEU A 15 1.48 -4.40 2.77
C LEU A 15 2.02 -4.66 4.16
N VAL A 16 2.04 -5.94 4.56
CA VAL A 16 2.78 -6.38 5.74
C VAL A 16 4.07 -7.02 5.26
N LEU A 17 5.20 -6.42 5.64
CA LEU A 17 6.52 -6.77 5.15
C LEU A 17 7.47 -7.07 6.32
N VAL A 18 8.31 -8.09 6.15
CA VAL A 18 9.49 -8.29 6.98
C VAL A 18 10.68 -7.68 6.23
N ILE A 19 11.20 -6.57 6.75
CA ILE A 19 12.31 -5.82 6.17
C ILE A 19 13.57 -6.06 7.02
N PRO A 20 14.69 -6.50 6.42
CA PRO A 20 15.95 -6.59 7.15
C PRO A 20 16.34 -5.23 7.73
N PRO A 21 16.83 -5.15 8.98
CA PRO A 21 17.07 -3.87 9.66
C PRO A 21 18.12 -2.99 8.98
N ARG A 22 18.98 -3.58 8.15
CA ARG A 22 20.00 -2.89 7.34
C ARG A 22 19.45 -2.15 6.11
N VAL A 23 18.18 -2.37 5.77
CA VAL A 23 17.55 -1.79 4.57
C VAL A 23 16.57 -0.72 5.03
N ALA A 24 16.70 0.50 4.48
CA ALA A 24 15.79 1.57 4.82
C ALA A 24 14.40 1.30 4.25
N VAL A 25 13.36 1.49 5.07
CA VAL A 25 11.96 1.32 4.65
C VAL A 25 11.65 2.15 3.40
N ALA A 26 12.14 3.39 3.34
CA ALA A 26 11.94 4.29 2.20
C ALA A 26 12.45 3.69 0.88
N GLN A 27 13.59 2.99 0.90
CA GLN A 27 14.14 2.32 -0.28
C GLN A 27 13.24 1.18 -0.75
N VAL A 28 12.71 0.39 0.20
CA VAL A 28 11.76 -0.70 -0.10
C VAL A 28 10.49 -0.14 -0.73
N VAL A 29 9.90 0.90 -0.15
CA VAL A 29 8.66 1.52 -0.67
C VAL A 29 8.90 2.14 -2.04
N GLN A 30 10.02 2.85 -2.24
CA GLN A 30 10.38 3.43 -3.54
C GLN A 30 10.52 2.35 -4.61
N PHE A 31 11.19 1.24 -4.28
CA PHE A 31 11.33 0.10 -5.19
C PHE A 31 9.96 -0.49 -5.55
N LEU A 32 9.14 -0.80 -4.54
CA LEU A 32 7.82 -1.39 -4.74
C LEU A 32 6.91 -0.51 -5.60
N LYS A 33 6.77 0.78 -5.26
CA LYS A 33 5.97 1.73 -6.05
C LYS A 33 6.48 1.84 -7.49
N SER A 34 7.79 1.91 -7.67
CA SER A 34 8.40 2.07 -8.99
C SER A 34 8.17 0.83 -9.87
N GLN A 35 8.44 -0.36 -9.34
CA GLN A 35 8.31 -1.61 -10.11
C GLN A 35 6.85 -1.96 -10.39
N THR A 36 5.99 -1.88 -9.39
CA THR A 36 4.56 -2.16 -9.57
C THR A 36 3.90 -1.15 -10.50
N GLY A 37 4.25 0.14 -10.39
CA GLY A 37 3.75 1.18 -11.29
C GLY A 37 4.15 0.92 -12.74
N LYS A 38 5.41 0.52 -12.99
CA LYS A 38 5.88 0.13 -14.33
C LYS A 38 5.13 -1.08 -14.87
N GLN A 39 4.99 -2.14 -14.06
CA GLN A 39 4.29 -3.36 -14.47
C GLN A 39 2.80 -3.11 -14.75
N LEU A 40 2.13 -2.30 -13.93
CA LEU A 40 0.73 -1.92 -14.15
C LEU A 40 0.55 -1.13 -15.46
N LYS A 41 1.41 -0.13 -15.73
CA LYS A 41 1.38 0.62 -17.00
C LYS A 41 1.63 -0.28 -18.22
N ALA A 42 2.50 -1.28 -18.09
CA ALA A 42 2.79 -2.23 -19.16
C ALA A 42 1.63 -3.22 -19.39
N ARG A 43 1.02 -3.73 -18.31
CA ARG A 43 -0.08 -4.71 -18.38
C ARG A 43 -1.41 -4.07 -18.80
N PHE A 44 -1.66 -2.83 -18.41
CA PHE A 44 -2.92 -2.13 -18.66
C PHE A 44 -2.66 -0.82 -19.43
N PRO A 45 -2.62 -0.86 -20.78
CA PRO A 45 -2.33 0.32 -21.60
C PRO A 45 -3.27 1.50 -21.35
N VAL A 46 -4.51 1.25 -20.90
CA VAL A 46 -5.46 2.29 -20.49
C VAL A 46 -4.89 3.22 -19.41
N LEU A 47 -4.08 2.69 -18.49
CA LEU A 47 -3.46 3.48 -17.43
C LEU A 47 -2.45 4.50 -17.98
N ARG A 48 -1.86 4.27 -19.16
CA ARG A 48 -0.99 5.26 -19.80
C ARG A 48 -1.75 6.51 -20.24
N LYS A 49 -3.03 6.35 -20.61
CA LYS A 49 -3.92 7.47 -20.95
C LYS A 49 -4.42 8.18 -19.69
N VAL A 50 -4.88 7.41 -18.70
CA VAL A 50 -5.41 7.96 -17.42
C VAL A 50 -4.34 8.74 -16.67
N PHE A 51 -3.10 8.24 -16.63
CA PHE A 51 -1.96 8.87 -15.97
C PHE A 51 -1.01 9.58 -16.95
N TYR A 52 -1.54 10.06 -18.08
CA TYR A 52 -0.73 10.80 -19.05
C TYR A 52 -0.14 12.07 -18.42
N GLY A 53 1.14 12.35 -18.67
CA GLY A 53 1.85 13.48 -18.05
C GLY A 53 2.22 13.28 -16.57
N ARG A 54 1.87 12.15 -15.93
CA ARG A 54 2.30 11.80 -14.57
C ARG A 54 3.44 10.79 -14.57
N GLU A 55 4.44 11.05 -13.73
CA GLU A 55 5.61 10.17 -13.57
C GLU A 55 5.21 8.76 -13.08
N GLY A 56 4.25 8.68 -12.15
CA GLY A 56 3.82 7.43 -11.50
C GLY A 56 2.30 7.21 -11.50
N ILE A 57 1.90 6.00 -11.06
CA ILE A 57 0.50 5.67 -10.72
C ILE A 57 0.25 5.95 -9.24
N TRP A 58 1.24 5.68 -8.40
CA TRP A 58 1.14 5.85 -6.95
C TRP A 58 1.38 7.29 -6.52
N SER A 59 0.75 7.69 -5.41
CA SER A 59 1.05 8.95 -4.72
C SER A 59 2.52 8.98 -4.23
N SER A 60 3.08 10.18 -4.08
CA SER A 60 4.42 10.38 -3.51
C SER A 60 4.49 9.93 -2.04
N GLY A 61 3.42 10.21 -1.27
CA GLY A 61 3.33 9.84 0.15
C GLY A 61 3.11 8.36 0.42
N TYR A 62 3.55 7.88 1.58
CA TYR A 62 3.28 6.53 2.09
C TYR A 62 3.16 6.56 3.62
N CYS A 63 2.44 5.61 4.19
CA CYS A 63 2.35 5.41 5.63
C CYS A 63 3.14 4.16 6.04
N VAL A 64 3.82 4.24 7.18
CA VAL A 64 4.49 3.09 7.80
C VAL A 64 4.22 3.07 9.29
N SER A 65 3.94 1.89 9.82
CA SER A 65 3.90 1.65 11.25
C SER A 65 4.74 0.41 11.57
N GLY A 66 5.57 0.50 12.60
CA GLY A 66 6.36 -0.63 13.08
C GLY A 66 5.48 -1.58 13.88
N ILE A 67 5.41 -2.84 13.47
CA ILE A 67 4.69 -3.87 14.21
C ILE A 67 5.70 -4.65 15.06
N ARG A 68 5.55 -4.61 16.38
CA ARG A 68 6.33 -5.43 17.33
C ARG A 68 5.41 -6.49 17.95
N LEU A 69 4.78 -7.32 17.13
CA LEU A 69 3.81 -8.33 17.58
C LEU A 69 4.18 -9.73 17.09
N PRO A 70 3.85 -10.79 17.85
CA PRO A 70 3.91 -12.18 17.39
C PRO A 70 2.90 -12.41 16.25
N GLU A 71 3.02 -13.52 15.51
CA GLU A 71 2.21 -13.81 14.30
C GLU A 71 0.70 -13.59 14.48
N ARG A 72 0.13 -13.97 15.64
CA ARG A 72 -1.30 -13.73 15.94
C ARG A 72 -1.68 -12.24 15.95
N GLY A 73 -0.76 -11.38 16.40
CA GLY A 73 -0.96 -9.93 16.42
C GLY A 73 -0.88 -9.29 15.04
N ILE A 74 -0.15 -9.90 14.09
CA ILE A 74 -0.14 -9.45 12.68
C ILE A 74 -1.53 -9.61 12.06
N LEU A 75 -2.17 -10.76 12.29
CA LEU A 75 -3.54 -11.01 11.81
C LEU A 75 -4.55 -10.02 12.40
N ALA A 76 -4.48 -9.79 13.71
CA ALA A 76 -5.35 -8.83 14.40
C ALA A 76 -5.14 -7.40 13.89
N TYR A 77 -3.88 -6.98 13.68
CA TYR A 77 -3.57 -5.67 13.13
C TYR A 77 -4.14 -5.45 11.73
N VAL A 78 -4.08 -6.47 10.88
CA VAL A 78 -4.64 -6.37 9.52
C VAL A 78 -6.16 -6.27 9.55
N THR A 79 -6.83 -7.05 10.41
CA THR A 79 -8.28 -6.94 10.60
C THR A 79 -8.67 -5.56 11.14
N TYR A 80 -7.88 -5.01 12.05
CA TYR A 80 -8.10 -3.66 12.59
C TYR A 80 -7.98 -2.59 11.49
N GLN A 81 -6.94 -2.64 10.65
CA GLN A 81 -6.78 -1.70 9.54
C GLN A 81 -7.96 -1.77 8.55
N ASP A 82 -8.41 -2.97 8.16
CA ASP A 82 -9.57 -3.11 7.26
C ASP A 82 -10.85 -2.53 7.86
N GLN A 83 -11.00 -2.55 9.19
CA GLN A 83 -12.13 -1.93 9.88
C GLN A 83 -12.01 -0.40 9.93
N GLU A 84 -10.84 0.13 10.29
CA GLU A 84 -10.58 1.58 10.32
C GLU A 84 -10.80 2.21 8.94
N ASP A 85 -10.29 1.59 7.87
CA ASP A 85 -10.48 2.10 6.51
C ASP A 85 -11.97 2.17 6.13
N ARG A 86 -12.76 1.15 6.50
CA ARG A 86 -14.22 1.14 6.28
C ARG A 86 -14.94 2.23 7.07
N VAL A 87 -14.54 2.45 8.32
CA VAL A 87 -15.12 3.49 9.18
C VAL A 87 -14.77 4.87 8.61
N GLN A 88 -13.51 5.09 8.22
CA GLN A 88 -13.06 6.33 7.59
C GLN A 88 -13.84 6.61 6.29
N LEU A 89 -13.98 5.61 5.42
CA LEU A 89 -14.79 5.70 4.20
C LEU A 89 -16.25 6.10 4.49
N GLN A 90 -16.87 5.51 5.52
CA GLN A 90 -18.25 5.85 5.91
C GLN A 90 -18.37 7.29 6.44
N LEU A 91 -17.39 7.77 7.19
CA LEU A 91 -17.37 9.14 7.71
C LEU A 91 -17.20 10.18 6.60
N ASP A 92 -16.36 9.89 5.60
CA ASP A 92 -16.12 10.79 4.47
C ASP A 92 -17.35 10.87 3.54
N LEU A 93 -18.06 9.75 3.35
CA LEU A 93 -19.32 9.71 2.58
C LEU A 93 -20.49 10.40 3.29
N GLY A 94 -20.50 10.44 4.63
CA GLY A 94 -21.55 11.10 5.42
C GLY A 94 -21.39 12.61 5.56
N ARG A 95 -20.30 13.19 5.05
CA ARG A 95 -20.00 14.64 5.09
C ARG A 95 -20.24 15.36 3.75
N SER A 96 -20.81 14.68 2.76
CA SER A 96 -21.13 15.22 1.43
C SER A 96 -22.61 15.53 1.26
#